data_AF-A0A1Q4Z1Y3-F1
#
_entry.id   AF-A0A1Q4Z1Y3-F1
#
_cell.length_a   1.000
_cell.length_b   1.000
_cell.length_c   1.000
_cell.angle_alpha   90.00
_cell.angle_beta   90.00
_cell.angle_gamma   90.00
#
_symmetry.space_group_name_H-M   'P 1'
#
loop_
_entity.id
_entity.type
_entity.pdbx_description
1 polymer ?
#
loop_
_entity_poly.entity_id
_entity_poly.type
_entity_poly.pdbx_seq_one_letter_code
_entity_poly.pdbx_strand_id
1 'polypeptide(L)'
;MAGRAVMLIPHREPGVEEGSLPWDYQRIISAVRQAAGPVMAREVGEVVGVDVSVKAKLEPLRSKLVRLVDRGWLRKLPDGRFTTRL
;
A
#
# COMPACT_ATOMS: atom_id res chain seq x y z
N MET A 1 2.41 -27.76 -13.50
CA MET A 1 2.15 -27.28 -12.12
C MET A 1 2.42 -25.79 -12.08
N ALA A 2 1.38 -24.95 -12.13
CA ALA A 2 1.55 -23.50 -11.95
C ALA A 2 1.78 -23.24 -10.45
N GLY A 3 3.03 -23.31 -10.04
CA GLY A 3 3.44 -22.90 -8.70
C GLY A 3 2.98 -21.46 -8.49
N ARG A 4 2.04 -21.28 -7.57
CA ARG A 4 1.55 -19.98 -7.10
C ARG A 4 2.79 -19.14 -6.80
N ALA A 5 3.15 -18.23 -7.71
CA ALA A 5 4.21 -17.27 -7.46
C ALA A 5 3.77 -16.53 -6.20
N VAL A 6 4.40 -16.86 -5.07
CA VAL A 6 4.30 -16.04 -3.88
C VAL A 6 4.88 -14.72 -4.35
N MET A 7 4.02 -13.77 -4.70
CA MET A 7 4.43 -12.40 -5.02
C MET A 7 5.09 -11.87 -3.74
N LEU A 8 6.39 -12.10 -3.64
CA LEU A 8 7.24 -11.60 -2.60
C LEU A 8 7.26 -10.10 -2.84
N ILE A 9 6.51 -9.38 -2.03
CA ILE A 9 6.67 -7.93 -1.94
C ILE A 9 8.08 -7.73 -1.41
N PRO A 10 9.01 -7.18 -2.21
CA PRO A 10 10.37 -6.98 -1.77
C PRO A 10 10.38 -6.05 -0.55
N HIS A 11 11.42 -6.12 0.27
CA HIS A 11 11.64 -5.10 1.29
C HIS A 11 12.10 -3.80 0.62
N ARG A 12 11.80 -2.65 1.24
CA ARG A 12 12.33 -1.36 0.81
C ARG A 12 13.81 -1.30 1.16
N GLU A 13 14.65 -1.39 0.13
CA GLU A 13 16.12 -1.29 0.21
C GLU A 13 16.65 -0.26 -0.79
N PRO A 14 17.84 0.32 -0.58
CA PRO A 14 18.48 1.19 -1.55
C PRO A 14 18.62 0.48 -2.91
N GLY A 15 18.07 1.08 -3.98
CA GLY A 15 18.07 0.50 -5.33
C GLY A 15 16.86 -0.39 -5.65
N VAL A 16 15.96 -0.65 -4.70
CA VAL A 16 14.68 -1.30 -4.98
C VAL A 16 13.62 -0.23 -5.19
N GLU A 17 13.19 -0.08 -6.44
CA GLU A 17 12.19 0.91 -6.82
C GLU A 17 10.76 0.39 -6.62
N GLU A 18 9.80 1.31 -6.47
CA GLU A 18 8.37 0.99 -6.40
C GLU A 18 7.92 0.13 -7.59
N GLY A 19 8.56 0.31 -8.77
CA GLY A 19 8.34 -0.49 -9.98
C GLY A 19 8.58 -2.00 -9.80
N SER A 20 9.28 -2.42 -8.75
CA SER A 20 9.49 -3.83 -8.40
C SER A 20 8.29 -4.46 -7.67
N LEU A 21 7.36 -3.63 -7.16
CA LEU A 21 6.16 -4.11 -6.48
C LEU A 21 5.16 -4.66 -7.50
N PRO A 22 4.30 -5.62 -7.13
CA PRO A 22 3.17 -5.98 -7.96
C PRO A 22 2.27 -4.76 -8.24
N TRP A 23 1.65 -4.73 -9.41
CA TRP A 23 0.91 -3.56 -9.91
C TRP A 23 -0.15 -3.00 -8.92
N ASP A 24 -0.88 -3.88 -8.23
CA ASP A 24 -1.83 -3.47 -7.18
C ASP A 24 -1.17 -2.64 -6.07
N TYR A 25 0.03 -3.03 -5.65
CA TYR A 25 0.78 -2.35 -4.60
C TYR A 25 1.41 -1.05 -5.11
N GLN A 26 1.82 -1.00 -6.39
CA GLN A 26 2.28 0.23 -7.05
C GLN A 26 1.20 1.30 -7.06
N ARG A 27 -0.06 0.94 -7.36
CA ARG A 27 -1.17 1.90 -7.33
C ARG A 27 -1.42 2.44 -5.93
N ILE A 28 -1.35 1.57 -4.92
CA ILE A 28 -1.55 1.95 -3.52
C ILE A 28 -0.44 2.89 -3.05
N ILE A 29 0.84 2.54 -3.25
CA ILE A 29 1.96 3.39 -2.80
C ILE A 29 2.01 4.72 -3.56
N SER A 30 1.68 4.71 -4.85
CA SER A 30 1.57 5.92 -5.66
C SER A 30 0.46 6.85 -5.16
N ALA A 31 -0.69 6.32 -4.75
CA ALA A 31 -1.76 7.11 -4.13
C ALA A 31 -1.31 7.77 -2.81
N VAL A 32 -0.58 7.04 -1.97
CA VAL A 32 -0.02 7.58 -0.72
C VAL A 32 1.06 8.63 -1.01
N ARG A 33 1.90 8.43 -2.04
CA ARG A 33 2.96 9.37 -2.43
C ARG A 33 2.42 10.68 -3.00
N GLN A 34 1.35 10.59 -3.80
CA GLN A 34 0.71 11.75 -4.42
C GLN A 34 -0.07 12.59 -3.42
N ALA A 35 -0.37 12.05 -2.24
CA ALA A 35 -0.99 12.82 -1.18
C ALA A 35 -0.02 13.86 -0.61
N ALA A 36 -0.52 15.06 -0.34
CA ALA A 36 0.26 16.16 0.25
C ALA A 36 0.62 15.94 1.74
N GLY A 37 0.40 14.75 2.28
CA GLY A 37 0.62 14.42 3.68
C GLY A 37 0.16 13.00 4.03
N PRO A 38 0.15 12.65 5.32
CA PRO A 38 -0.29 11.33 5.77
C PRO A 38 -1.78 11.10 5.48
N VAL A 39 -2.12 9.95 4.90
CA VAL A 39 -3.48 9.61 4.45
C VAL A 39 -4.05 8.38 5.15
N MET A 40 -5.37 8.37 5.31
CA MET A 40 -6.13 7.22 5.81
C MET A 40 -6.30 6.16 4.72
N ALA A 41 -6.50 4.91 5.14
CA ALA A 41 -6.80 3.81 4.21
C ALA A 41 -8.05 4.07 3.35
N ARG A 42 -9.00 4.86 3.86
CA ARG A 42 -10.18 5.29 3.09
C ARG A 42 -9.79 6.20 1.92
N GLU A 43 -8.99 7.23 2.18
CA GLU A 43 -8.56 8.19 1.14
C GLU A 43 -7.75 7.48 0.04
N VAL A 44 -6.89 6.53 0.43
CA VAL A 44 -6.20 5.66 -0.53
C VAL A 44 -7.20 4.85 -1.35
N GLY A 45 -8.23 4.29 -0.69
CA GLY A 45 -9.29 3.51 -1.34
C GLY A 45 -10.07 4.30 -2.37
N GLU A 46 -10.40 5.56 -2.08
CA GLU A 46 -11.07 6.47 -3.01
C GLU A 46 -10.21 6.68 -4.27
N VAL A 47 -8.89 6.86 -4.13
CA VAL A 47 -7.97 7.03 -5.26
C VAL A 47 -7.79 5.75 -6.08
N VAL A 48 -7.69 4.60 -5.44
CA VAL A 48 -7.48 3.32 -6.15
C VAL A 48 -8.77 2.68 -6.68
N GLY A 49 -9.93 3.33 -6.46
CA GLY A 49 -11.25 2.86 -6.92
C GLY A 49 -11.83 1.71 -6.08
N VAL A 50 -11.40 1.56 -4.83
CA VAL A 50 -12.02 0.65 -3.87
C VAL A 50 -13.30 1.32 -3.36
N ASP A 51 -14.39 0.58 -3.39
CA ASP A 51 -15.65 1.01 -2.79
C ASP A 51 -15.52 1.06 -1.25
N VAL A 52 -15.22 2.25 -0.76
CA VAL A 52 -14.94 2.54 0.65
C VAL A 52 -16.19 2.55 1.54
N SER A 53 -17.39 2.54 0.94
CA SER A 53 -18.64 2.42 1.68
C SER A 53 -18.84 0.99 2.24
N VAL A 54 -18.25 0.01 1.57
CA VAL A 54 -18.33 -1.40 1.96
C VAL A 54 -17.10 -1.79 2.79
N LYS A 55 -17.28 -1.92 4.10
CA LYS A 55 -16.20 -2.31 5.04
C LYS A 55 -15.45 -3.56 4.58
N ALA A 56 -16.15 -4.57 4.08
CA ALA A 56 -15.55 -5.81 3.57
C ALA A 56 -14.59 -5.62 2.39
N LYS A 57 -14.74 -4.55 1.60
CA LYS A 57 -13.81 -4.18 0.50
C LYS A 57 -12.64 -3.33 0.99
N LEU A 58 -12.83 -2.59 2.09
CA LEU A 58 -11.80 -1.75 2.70
C LEU A 58 -10.79 -2.54 3.55
N GLU A 59 -11.22 -3.61 4.23
CA GLU A 59 -10.34 -4.44 5.06
C GLU A 59 -9.17 -5.09 4.28
N PRO A 60 -9.38 -5.65 3.07
CA PRO A 60 -8.28 -6.11 2.22
C PRO A 60 -7.30 -4.99 1.85
N LEU A 61 -7.79 -3.77 1.57
CA LEU A 61 -6.92 -2.63 1.27
C LEU A 61 -6.07 -2.23 2.48
N ARG A 62 -6.68 -2.19 3.68
CA ARG A 62 -5.94 -1.97 4.94
C ARG A 62 -4.85 -3.02 5.14
N SER A 63 -5.15 -4.27 4.87
CA SER A 63 -4.17 -5.37 4.97
C SER A 63 -3.01 -5.19 3.97
N LYS A 64 -3.28 -4.70 2.75
CA LYS A 64 -2.23 -4.37 1.77
C LYS A 64 -1.35 -3.20 2.25
N LEU A 65 -1.96 -2.15 2.81
CA LEU A 65 -1.23 -1.01 3.38
C LEU A 65 -0.32 -1.42 4.53
N VAL A 66 -0.83 -2.21 5.49
CA VAL A 66 -0.03 -2.75 6.60
C VAL A 66 1.12 -3.61 6.07
N ARG A 67 0.88 -4.44 5.06
CA ARG A 67 1.97 -5.23 4.45
C ARG A 67 3.06 -4.36 3.82
N LEU A 68 2.71 -3.22 3.22
CA LEU A 68 3.71 -2.26 2.74
C LEU A 68 4.49 -1.62 3.90
N VAL A 69 3.85 -1.40 5.04
CA VAL A 69 4.51 -0.92 6.27
C VAL A 69 5.49 -1.95 6.79
N ASP A 70 5.08 -3.23 6.90
CA ASP A 70 5.94 -4.32 7.38
C ASP A 70 7.17 -4.54 6.48
N ARG A 71 7.03 -4.21 5.19
CA ARG A 71 8.11 -4.28 4.19
C ARG A 71 8.93 -3.00 4.10
N GLY A 72 8.60 -1.97 4.87
CA GLY A 72 9.35 -0.72 4.96
C GLY A 72 9.07 0.29 3.84
N TRP A 73 8.09 0.03 2.98
CA TRP A 73 7.67 0.94 1.89
C TRP A 73 6.86 2.13 2.40
N LEU A 74 6.01 1.87 3.39
CA LEU A 74 5.18 2.88 4.04
C LEU A 74 5.53 2.98 5.52
N ARG A 75 5.14 4.09 6.13
CA ARG A 75 5.12 4.28 7.57
C ARG A 75 3.68 4.49 8.02
N LYS A 76 3.26 3.73 9.04
CA LYS A 76 2.01 3.98 9.76
C LYS A 76 2.28 4.95 10.91
N LEU A 77 1.48 6.00 11.02
CA LEU A 77 1.48 6.96 12.10
C LEU A 77 0.63 6.47 13.28
N PRO A 78 0.87 6.98 14.50
CA PRO A 78 0.11 6.59 15.69
C PRO A 78 -1.39 6.93 15.59
N ASP A 79 -1.75 7.90 14.75
CA ASP A 79 -3.14 8.29 14.47
C ASP A 79 -3.83 7.41 13.41
N GLY A 80 -3.13 6.38 12.89
CA GLY A 80 -3.66 5.44 11.92
C GLY A 80 -3.48 5.83 10.45
N ARG A 81 -2.85 6.99 10.16
CA ARG A 81 -2.53 7.41 8.79
C ARG A 81 -1.28 6.73 8.26
N PHE A 82 -1.12 6.74 6.93
CA PHE A 82 -0.02 6.17 6.18
C PHE A 82 0.72 7.24 5.41
N THR A 83 2.04 7.16 5.35
CA THR A 83 2.88 8.05 4.56
C THR A 83 4.03 7.26 3.91
N THR A 84 4.58 7.73 2.81
CA THR A 84 5.73 7.09 2.16
C THR A 84 7.00 7.29 2.98
N ARG A 85 7.90 6.31 2.91
CA ARG A 85 9.25 6.44 3.48
C ARG A 85 10.18 6.98 2.40
N LEU A 86 10.40 8.30 2.38
CA LEU A 86 11.46 8.94 1.59
C LEU A 86 12.81 8.32 1.96
#